data_AF-B7ECC2-F1
#
_entry.id   AF-B7ECC2-F1
#
_cell.length_a   1.000
_cell.length_b   1.000
_cell.length_c   1.000
_cell.angle_alpha   90.00
_cell.angle_beta   90.00
_cell.angle_gamma   90.00
#
_symmetry.space_group_name_H-M   'P 1'
#
loop_
_entity.id
_entity.type
_entity.pdbx_description
1 polymer ?
#
loop_
_entity_poly.entity_id
_entity_poly.type
_entity_poly.pdbx_seq_one_letter_code
_entity_poly.pdbx_strand_id
1 'polypeptide(L)'
;MSNTLLRVHPSELKIPYEYKRKRSCCMQLTNKTNQYVAFKVKTTNPRKYSVRHACGILPPRSSCDITVTMQAPVEMLSDYHCKDKFLVQSVAVGYGATMRDFVPELFTKAPGRVIEEFKLRVVYVAANPPSPVPEEEEEEEEDASPQSEVMSHGVKMTSVFDAVTVSNIMH
;
A
#
# COMPACT_ATOMS: atom_id res chain seq x y z
N MET A 1 14.99 -0.99 27.36
CA MET A 1 13.91 -1.39 26.42
C MET A 1 13.00 -0.19 26.22
N SER A 2 12.42 0.03 25.04
CA SER A 2 11.52 1.17 24.82
C SER A 2 10.15 0.86 25.43
N ASN A 3 9.80 1.54 26.52
CA ASN A 3 8.44 1.54 27.08
C ASN A 3 7.54 2.32 26.12
N THR A 4 7.02 1.64 25.09
CA THR A 4 6.18 2.23 24.04
C THR A 4 4.92 1.40 23.90
N LEU A 5 3.76 2.01 24.14
CA LEU A 5 2.44 1.36 24.08
C LEU A 5 2.15 0.83 22.68
N LEU A 6 2.32 1.66 21.65
CA LEU A 6 1.98 1.34 20.26
C LEU A 6 3.21 1.35 19.34
N ARG A 7 3.33 0.32 18.50
CA ARG A 7 4.10 0.42 17.26
C ARG A 7 3.22 1.07 16.20
N VAL A 8 3.75 2.08 15.51
CA VAL A 8 3.14 2.64 14.30
C VAL A 8 3.97 2.20 13.10
N HIS A 9 3.34 1.72 12.04
CA HIS A 9 4.01 1.32 10.81
C HIS A 9 3.16 1.62 9.56
N PRO A 10 3.69 2.27 8.51
CA PRO A 10 5.03 2.86 8.43
C PRO A 10 5.21 4.09 9.33
N SER A 11 6.46 4.52 9.54
CA SER A 11 6.79 5.72 10.34
C SER A 11 6.56 7.04 9.59
N GLU A 12 6.39 6.98 8.28
CA GLU A 12 6.02 8.09 7.39
C GLU A 12 4.90 7.67 6.44
N LEU A 13 4.01 8.59 6.11
CA LEU A 13 2.88 8.31 5.22
C LEU A 13 3.21 8.78 3.80
N LYS A 14 3.47 7.83 2.90
CA LYS A 14 3.60 8.10 1.47
C LYS A 14 2.21 8.12 0.83
N ILE A 15 1.81 9.26 0.28
CA ILE A 15 0.52 9.44 -0.40
C ILE A 15 0.82 9.80 -1.86
N PRO A 16 0.36 9.00 -2.84
CA PRO A 16 0.40 9.40 -4.24
C PRO A 16 -0.31 10.74 -4.42
N TYR A 17 0.35 11.71 -5.02
CA TYR A 17 -0.25 13.00 -5.33
C TYR A 17 -0.71 13.02 -6.78
N GLU A 18 -1.95 13.43 -6.99
CA GLU A 18 -2.58 13.47 -8.31
C GLU A 18 -3.63 14.58 -8.35
N TYR A 19 -3.60 15.40 -9.38
CA TYR A 19 -4.51 16.52 -9.54
C TYR A 19 -5.98 16.05 -9.65
N LYS A 20 -6.90 16.73 -8.95
CA LYS A 20 -8.34 16.41 -8.92
C LYS A 20 -8.73 14.98 -8.50
N ARG A 21 -7.80 14.13 -8.02
CA ARG A 21 -8.11 12.77 -7.55
C ARG A 21 -7.85 12.61 -6.05
N LYS A 22 -8.71 11.85 -5.37
CA LYS A 22 -8.47 11.41 -3.98
C LYS A 22 -7.49 10.25 -3.98
N ARG A 23 -6.56 10.25 -3.03
CA ARG A 23 -5.58 9.18 -2.86
C ARG A 23 -5.48 8.82 -1.37
N SER A 24 -5.26 7.54 -1.09
CA SER A 24 -5.27 6.99 0.26
C SER A 24 -3.99 6.20 0.54
N CYS A 25 -3.60 6.17 1.80
CA CYS A 25 -2.59 5.26 2.34
C CYS A 25 -3.08 4.66 3.66
N CYS A 26 -2.38 3.67 4.19
CA CYS A 26 -2.65 3.09 5.51
C CYS A 26 -1.44 3.23 6.44
N MET A 27 -1.71 3.26 7.75
CA MET A 27 -0.77 2.90 8.79
C MET A 27 -1.41 1.91 9.75
N GLN A 28 -0.65 0.95 10.23
CA GLN A 28 -1.06 0.00 11.24
C GLN A 28 -0.59 0.48 12.61
N LEU A 29 -1.51 0.47 13.58
CA LEU A 29 -1.21 0.60 15.00
C LEU A 29 -1.19 -0.81 15.61
N THR A 30 -0.11 -1.19 16.29
CA THR A 30 0.00 -2.49 16.98
C THR A 30 0.26 -2.26 18.47
N ASN A 31 -0.59 -2.79 19.34
CA ASN A 31 -0.41 -2.74 20.77
C ASN A 31 0.70 -3.70 21.22
N LYS A 32 1.79 -3.14 21.76
CA LYS A 32 2.97 -3.89 22.23
C LYS A 32 2.86 -4.36 23.69
N THR A 33 1.73 -4.15 24.34
CA THR A 33 1.54 -4.37 25.78
C THR A 33 0.50 -5.46 26.08
N ASN A 34 0.41 -5.81 27.36
CA ASN A 34 -0.66 -6.64 27.91
C ASN A 34 -1.86 -5.80 28.45
N GLN A 35 -1.87 -4.48 28.19
CA GLN A 35 -2.92 -3.55 28.63
C GLN A 35 -3.82 -3.17 27.45
N TYR A 36 -5.01 -2.65 27.75
CA TYR A 36 -5.83 -1.97 26.74
C TYR A 36 -5.23 -0.58 26.49
N VAL A 37 -5.22 -0.13 25.23
CA VAL A 37 -4.63 1.16 24.85
C VAL A 37 -5.63 1.97 24.01
N ALA A 38 -6.04 3.13 24.52
CA ALA A 38 -6.81 4.09 23.74
C ALA A 38 -5.87 4.90 22.83
N PHE A 39 -6.30 5.19 21.61
CA PHE A 39 -5.55 6.01 20.65
C PHE A 39 -6.40 7.12 20.03
N LYS A 40 -5.74 8.21 19.64
CA LYS A 40 -6.34 9.33 18.90
C LYS A 40 -5.38 9.83 17.83
N VAL A 41 -5.87 9.92 16.59
CA VAL A 41 -5.13 10.46 15.45
C VAL A 41 -5.52 11.94 15.26
N LYS A 42 -4.51 12.79 15.13
CA LYS A 42 -4.62 14.23 14.82
C LYS A 42 -3.80 14.53 13.55
N THR A 43 -4.13 15.62 12.87
CA THR A 43 -3.39 16.12 11.70
C THR A 43 -3.22 17.63 11.79
N THR A 44 -2.15 18.16 11.20
CA THR A 44 -1.96 19.61 11.03
C THR A 44 -2.91 20.23 10.01
N ASN A 45 -3.58 19.42 9.17
CA ASN A 45 -4.41 19.92 8.07
C ASN A 45 -5.73 19.14 7.93
N PRO A 46 -6.67 19.31 8.87
CA PRO A 46 -7.92 18.52 8.92
C PRO A 46 -8.88 18.80 7.76
N ARG A 47 -8.72 19.90 7.00
CA ARG A 47 -9.49 20.15 5.77
C ARG A 47 -9.01 19.28 4.61
N LYS A 48 -7.72 18.91 4.58
CA LYS A 48 -7.09 18.16 3.48
C LYS A 48 -7.19 16.64 3.63
N TYR A 49 -7.36 16.13 4.85
CA TYR A 49 -7.37 14.68 5.12
C TYR A 49 -8.59 14.23 5.93
N SER A 50 -9.17 13.10 5.52
CA SER A 50 -10.08 12.30 6.34
C SER A 50 -9.37 11.03 6.85
N VAL A 51 -9.69 10.60 8.07
CA VAL A 51 -9.04 9.46 8.75
C VAL A 51 -10.09 8.45 9.21
N ARG A 52 -9.89 7.17 8.90
CA ARG A 52 -10.70 6.04 9.39
C ARG A 52 -9.76 4.91 9.84
N HIS A 53 -9.59 4.60 11.11
CA HIS A 53 -10.31 5.08 12.30
C HIS A 53 -9.56 6.25 12.96
N ALA A 54 -10.22 7.39 13.21
CA ALA A 54 -9.57 8.55 13.82
C ALA A 54 -9.28 8.39 15.33
N CYS A 55 -9.97 7.46 15.99
CA CYS A 55 -9.71 7.04 17.36
C CYS A 55 -10.18 5.59 17.57
N GLY A 56 -9.79 5.00 18.70
CA GLY A 56 -10.22 3.66 19.09
C GLY A 56 -9.62 3.21 20.41
N ILE A 57 -9.98 2.00 20.84
CA ILE A 57 -9.29 1.25 21.89
C ILE A 57 -8.80 -0.07 21.30
N LEU A 58 -7.51 -0.36 21.49
CA LEU A 58 -6.88 -1.62 21.12
C LEU A 58 -6.81 -2.54 22.33
N PRO A 59 -7.38 -3.76 22.27
CA PRO A 59 -7.07 -4.83 23.21
C PRO A 59 -5.56 -5.14 23.31
N PRO A 60 -5.14 -5.85 24.36
CA PRO A 60 -3.79 -6.40 24.47
C PRO A 60 -3.36 -7.13 23.20
N ARG A 61 -2.12 -6.91 22.74
CA ARG A 61 -1.50 -7.58 21.58
C ARG A 61 -2.21 -7.44 20.22
N SER A 62 -3.29 -6.66 20.11
CA SER A 62 -4.02 -6.49 18.84
C SER A 62 -3.42 -5.41 17.95
N SER A 63 -3.91 -5.33 16.70
CA SER A 63 -3.61 -4.25 15.76
C SER A 63 -4.88 -3.66 15.14
N CYS A 64 -4.77 -2.48 14.54
CA CYS A 64 -5.81 -1.85 13.73
C CYS A 64 -5.16 -1.04 12.60
N ASP A 65 -5.74 -1.17 11.40
CA ASP A 65 -5.33 -0.39 10.25
C ASP A 65 -6.11 0.93 10.17
N ILE A 66 -5.37 2.01 9.98
CA ILE A 66 -5.86 3.38 9.89
C ILE A 66 -5.64 3.86 8.45
N THR A 67 -6.73 3.98 7.70
CA THR A 67 -6.76 4.61 6.38
C THR A 67 -6.73 6.13 6.53
N VAL A 68 -5.80 6.78 5.84
CA VAL A 68 -5.75 8.22 5.63
C VAL A 68 -6.06 8.49 4.17
N THR A 69 -7.06 9.33 3.90
CA THR A 69 -7.45 9.74 2.55
C THR A 69 -7.26 11.23 2.39
N MET A 70 -6.44 11.62 1.41
CA MET A 70 -6.30 13.01 0.98
C MET A 70 -7.49 13.40 0.09
N GLN A 71 -8.08 14.57 0.33
CA GLN A 71 -9.09 15.14 -0.56
C GLN A 71 -8.47 15.52 -1.92
N ALA A 72 -9.30 15.57 -2.96
CA ALA A 72 -8.87 15.89 -4.31
C ALA A 72 -8.20 17.28 -4.37
N PRO A 73 -6.90 17.39 -4.75
CA PRO A 73 -6.23 18.67 -4.88
C PRO A 73 -6.87 19.52 -5.98
N VAL A 74 -7.17 20.78 -5.66
CA VAL A 74 -7.74 21.78 -6.60
C VAL A 74 -6.67 22.60 -7.34
N GLU A 75 -5.45 22.61 -6.80
CA GLU A 75 -4.24 23.22 -7.34
C GLU A 75 -3.21 22.13 -7.66
N MET A 76 -2.36 22.35 -8.67
CA MET A 76 -1.17 21.53 -8.92
C MET A 76 -0.03 21.98 -8.00
N LEU A 77 0.70 21.04 -7.39
CA LEU A 77 1.90 21.33 -6.63
C LEU A 77 3.13 21.31 -7.55
N SER A 78 3.84 22.43 -7.66
CA SER A 78 5.08 22.54 -8.45
C SER A 78 6.18 21.59 -7.93
N ASP A 79 6.35 21.54 -6.60
CA ASP A 79 7.57 20.98 -5.98
C ASP A 79 7.28 19.75 -5.09
N TYR A 80 6.05 19.23 -5.08
CA TYR A 80 5.58 18.14 -4.19
C TYR A 80 5.84 18.35 -2.68
N HIS A 81 6.23 19.55 -2.24
CA HIS A 81 6.61 19.85 -0.87
C HIS A 81 5.43 19.73 0.11
N CYS A 82 5.36 18.58 0.79
CA CYS A 82 4.42 18.36 1.88
C CYS A 82 5.03 18.77 3.23
N LYS A 83 4.35 19.66 3.96
CA LYS A 83 4.67 20.02 5.35
C LYS A 83 3.69 19.42 6.36
N ASP A 84 2.67 18.70 5.89
CA ASP A 84 1.63 18.11 6.72
C ASP A 84 2.18 16.98 7.62
N LYS A 85 1.66 16.91 8.84
CA LYS A 85 2.05 15.90 9.83
C LYS A 85 0.81 15.27 10.45
N PHE A 86 0.93 13.99 10.78
CA PHE A 86 0.01 13.28 11.64
C PHE A 86 0.63 13.06 13.02
N LEU A 87 -0.23 13.04 14.04
CA LEU A 87 0.13 12.75 15.42
C LEU A 87 -0.81 11.66 15.93
N VAL A 88 -0.25 10.51 16.27
CA VAL A 88 -0.95 9.47 17.03
C VAL A 88 -0.64 9.73 18.50
N GLN A 89 -1.66 9.99 19.31
CA GLN A 89 -1.55 9.97 20.76
C GLN A 89 -2.07 8.63 21.27
N SER A 90 -1.43 8.06 22.30
CA SER A 90 -1.90 6.82 22.94
C SER A 90 -1.72 6.82 24.45
N VAL A 91 -2.60 6.11 25.15
CA VAL A 91 -2.67 6.06 26.61
C VAL A 91 -3.18 4.68 27.05
N ALA A 92 -2.57 4.11 28.08
CA ALA A 92 -3.04 2.86 28.69
C ALA A 92 -4.35 3.12 29.45
N VAL A 93 -5.32 2.23 29.28
CA VAL A 93 -6.66 2.32 29.89
C VAL A 93 -7.00 1.05 30.67
N GLY A 94 -8.10 1.09 31.43
CA GLY A 94 -8.56 -0.02 32.25
C GLY A 94 -8.82 -1.31 31.45
N TYR A 95 -8.71 -2.44 32.14
CA TYR A 95 -9.04 -3.75 31.57
C TYR A 95 -10.49 -3.78 31.07
N GLY A 96 -10.72 -4.31 29.88
CA GLY A 96 -12.04 -4.43 29.28
C GLY A 96 -12.62 -3.12 28.73
N ALA A 97 -11.85 -2.01 28.71
CA ALA A 97 -12.31 -0.73 28.18
C ALA A 97 -12.80 -0.83 26.73
N THR A 98 -13.90 -0.15 26.44
CA THR A 98 -14.62 -0.14 25.17
C THR A 98 -14.74 1.27 24.59
N MET A 99 -15.28 1.41 23.38
CA MET A 99 -15.57 2.72 22.80
C MET A 99 -16.54 3.58 23.64
N ARG A 100 -17.28 3.02 24.60
CA ARG A 100 -18.12 3.79 25.54
C ARG A 100 -17.29 4.53 26.59
N ASP A 101 -16.12 4.01 26.90
CA ASP A 101 -15.17 4.55 27.88
C ASP A 101 -14.20 5.55 27.24
N PHE A 102 -14.27 5.73 25.92
CA PHE A 102 -13.43 6.66 25.18
C PHE A 102 -13.91 8.11 25.39
N VAL A 103 -13.27 8.82 26.32
CA VAL A 103 -13.54 10.23 26.62
C VAL A 103 -12.33 11.13 26.27
N PRO A 104 -12.52 12.39 25.82
CA PRO A 104 -11.42 13.29 25.47
C PRO A 104 -10.38 13.49 26.58
N GLU A 105 -10.82 13.42 27.84
CA GLU A 105 -10.02 13.58 29.05
C GLU A 105 -8.98 12.47 29.21
N LEU A 106 -9.09 11.34 28.52
CA LEU A 106 -8.03 10.32 28.48
C LEU A 106 -6.72 10.88 27.90
N PHE A 107 -6.80 11.92 27.06
CA PHE A 107 -5.66 12.54 26.39
C PHE A 107 -5.25 13.88 27.02
N THR A 108 -5.65 14.15 28.27
CA THR A 108 -5.14 15.26 29.09
C THR A 108 -4.16 14.75 30.15
N LYS A 109 -3.18 15.58 30.51
CA LYS A 109 -2.19 15.23 31.55
C LYS A 109 -2.87 15.11 32.91
N ALA A 110 -2.59 14.02 33.62
CA ALA A 110 -3.07 13.75 34.98
C ALA A 110 -1.98 13.00 35.77
N PRO A 111 -1.98 13.05 37.11
CA PRO A 111 -1.05 12.27 37.93
C PRO A 111 -1.08 10.78 37.57
N GLY A 112 0.09 10.16 37.40
CA GLY A 112 0.23 8.75 37.01
C GLY A 112 -0.13 8.42 35.56
N ARG A 113 -0.67 9.35 34.77
CA ARG A 113 -1.05 9.11 33.37
C ARG A 113 0.09 9.48 32.41
N VAL A 114 0.60 8.48 31.70
CA VAL A 114 1.54 8.66 30.58
C VAL A 114 0.76 8.72 29.27
N ILE A 115 0.94 9.80 28.50
CA ILE A 115 0.44 9.94 27.13
C ILE A 115 1.65 9.87 26.21
N GLU A 116 1.67 8.89 25.33
CA GLU A 116 2.68 8.77 24.28
C GLU A 116 2.25 9.52 23.01
N GLU A 117 3.22 10.10 22.31
CA GLU A 117 3.03 10.84 21.07
C GLU A 117 3.95 10.31 19.96
N PHE A 118 3.37 9.82 18.87
CA PHE A 118 4.10 9.42 17.67
C PHE A 118 3.76 10.35 16.51
N LYS A 119 4.78 11.05 15.96
CA LYS A 119 4.62 12.05 14.90
C LYS A 119 5.08 11.46 13.56
N LEU A 120 4.16 11.39 12.59
CA LEU A 120 4.45 10.98 11.22
C LEU A 120 4.53 12.21 10.31
N ARG A 121 5.49 12.24 9.40
CA ARG A 121 5.47 13.14 8.24
C ARG A 121 4.63 12.55 7.11
N VAL A 122 3.96 13.39 6.35
CA VAL A 122 3.37 13.01 5.06
C VAL A 122 4.39 13.35 3.96
N VAL A 123 4.58 12.44 3.02
CA VAL A 123 5.43 12.60 1.83
C VAL A 123 4.56 12.36 0.60
N TYR A 124 4.60 13.28 -0.36
CA TYR A 124 3.96 13.05 -1.66
C TYR A 124 4.90 12.31 -2.59
N VAL A 125 4.35 11.38 -3.35
CA VAL A 125 5.04 10.64 -4.40
C VAL A 125 4.28 10.79 -5.71
N ALA A 126 4.96 10.68 -6.85
CA ALA A 126 4.31 10.68 -8.15
C ALA A 126 3.30 9.52 -8.24
N ALA A 127 2.11 9.79 -8.80
CA ALA A 127 1.06 8.79 -8.90
C ALA A 127 1.39 7.63 -9.86
N ASN A 128 2.17 7.93 -10.91
CA ASN A 128 2.72 6.98 -11.86
C ASN A 128 4.25 7.18 -11.86
N PRO A 129 5.04 6.38 -11.12
CA PRO A 129 6.46 6.27 -11.41
C PRO A 129 6.65 5.68 -12.82
N PRO A 130 7.67 6.06 -13.59
CA PRO A 130 7.99 5.37 -14.83
C PRO A 130 8.29 3.90 -14.52
N SER A 131 7.63 2.97 -15.22
CA SER A 131 8.02 1.56 -15.18
C SER A 131 9.46 1.43 -15.66
N PRO A 132 10.30 0.56 -15.06
CA PRO A 132 11.55 0.16 -15.67
C PRO A 132 11.20 -0.46 -17.03
N VAL A 133 11.62 0.19 -18.10
CA VAL A 133 11.60 -0.42 -19.44
C VAL A 133 12.76 -1.43 -19.42
N PRO A 134 12.55 -2.70 -19.77
CA PRO A 134 13.66 -3.60 -20.05
C PRO A 134 14.50 -2.96 -21.15
N GLU A 135 15.79 -2.77 -20.90
CA GLU A 135 16.73 -2.44 -21.96
C GLU A 135 16.82 -3.70 -22.84
N GLU A 136 16.16 -3.67 -24.01
CA GLU A 136 16.30 -4.71 -25.02
C GLU A 136 17.75 -4.62 -25.53
N GLU A 137 18.54 -5.65 -25.25
CA GLU A 137 19.90 -5.76 -25.75
C GLU A 137 19.84 -5.81 -27.29
N GLU A 138 20.44 -4.82 -27.95
CA GLU A 138 20.53 -4.79 -29.42
C GLU A 138 21.43 -5.94 -29.87
N GLU A 139 20.83 -7.08 -30.26
CA GLU A 139 21.55 -8.19 -30.89
C GLU A 139 22.11 -7.74 -32.24
N GLU A 140 23.42 -7.45 -32.28
CA GLU A 140 24.15 -7.19 -33.53
C GLU A 140 24.18 -8.47 -34.39
N GLU A 141 23.39 -8.52 -35.46
CA GLU A 141 23.46 -9.62 -36.44
C GLU A 141 24.79 -9.57 -37.21
N GLU A 142 25.76 -10.41 -36.82
CA GLU A 142 26.96 -10.66 -37.64
C GLU A 142 26.63 -11.49 -38.89
N ASP A 143 26.87 -10.90 -40.07
CA ASP A 143 26.80 -11.58 -41.37
C ASP A 143 27.86 -12.70 -41.46
N ALA A 144 27.38 -13.95 -41.42
CA ALA A 144 28.19 -15.14 -41.62
C ALA A 144 27.57 -16.07 -42.68
N SER A 145 27.74 -15.70 -43.96
CA SER A 145 27.50 -16.57 -45.11
C SER A 145 28.24 -17.92 -45.05
N PRO A 146 27.63 -19.02 -45.52
CA PRO A 146 28.41 -20.04 -46.21
C PRO A 146 27.77 -20.50 -47.54
N GLN A 147 28.59 -20.58 -48.58
CA GLN A 147 28.23 -21.20 -49.86
C GLN A 147 28.25 -22.74 -49.76
N SER A 148 27.32 -23.42 -50.44
CA SER A 148 27.67 -24.58 -51.29
C SER A 148 26.53 -24.97 -52.23
N GLU A 149 26.89 -25.29 -53.48
CA GLU A 149 25.98 -25.77 -54.52
C GLU A 149 26.08 -27.30 -54.66
N VAL A 150 24.94 -28.02 -54.75
CA VAL A 150 24.82 -29.23 -55.60
C VAL A 150 23.36 -29.36 -56.07
N MET A 151 23.16 -29.73 -57.33
CA MET A 151 21.86 -29.87 -58.00
C MET A 151 21.60 -31.34 -58.42
N SER A 152 20.38 -31.88 -58.24
CA SER A 152 19.66 -32.64 -59.29
C SER A 152 18.23 -33.12 -58.92
N HIS A 153 17.36 -33.00 -59.93
CA HIS A 153 16.04 -33.57 -60.24
C HIS A 153 15.60 -34.95 -59.66
N GLY A 154 14.27 -35.15 -59.46
CA GLY A 154 13.71 -36.50 -59.22
C GLY A 154 12.19 -36.69 -58.92
N VAL A 155 11.28 -36.32 -59.83
CA VAL A 155 9.98 -36.99 -60.19
C VAL A 155 9.04 -37.62 -59.09
N LYS A 156 7.78 -37.12 -59.04
CA LYS A 156 6.46 -37.76 -58.68
C LYS A 156 6.34 -38.65 -57.41
N MET A 157 5.25 -38.58 -56.62
CA MET A 157 3.93 -39.16 -56.96
C MET A 157 2.81 -38.74 -55.97
N THR A 158 1.54 -38.84 -56.40
CA THR A 158 0.30 -38.58 -55.64
C THR A 158 -0.41 -39.86 -55.18
N SER A 159 -0.97 -39.89 -53.95
CA SER A 159 -2.09 -40.73 -53.40
C SER A 159 -1.94 -40.69 -51.85
N VAL A 160 -2.87 -40.34 -50.95
CA VAL A 160 -4.35 -40.48 -50.79
C VAL A 160 -4.79 -41.86 -50.23
N PHE A 161 -5.73 -41.82 -49.25
CA PHE A 161 -6.45 -42.89 -48.52
C PHE A 161 -5.73 -43.51 -47.29
N ASP A 162 -6.40 -43.87 -46.16
CA ASP A 162 -7.85 -43.83 -45.84
C ASP A 162 -8.22 -43.76 -44.32
N ALA A 163 -9.53 -43.71 -44.06
CA ALA A 163 -10.37 -43.80 -42.83
C ALA A 163 -9.86 -44.59 -41.58
N VAL A 164 -10.42 -44.45 -40.36
CA VAL A 164 -11.79 -44.84 -39.88
C VAL A 164 -12.08 -44.10 -38.53
N THR A 165 -13.14 -43.30 -38.34
CA THR A 165 -14.54 -43.61 -37.85
C THR A 165 -14.56 -44.35 -36.48
N VAL A 166 -15.44 -44.13 -35.48
CA VAL A 166 -16.92 -43.99 -35.46
C VAL A 166 -17.39 -43.34 -34.12
N SER A 167 -18.49 -42.55 -34.16
CA SER A 167 -19.73 -42.58 -33.30
C SER A 167 -19.70 -42.84 -31.77
N ASN A 168 -20.73 -42.68 -30.92
CA ASN A 168 -22.15 -42.19 -30.90
C ASN A 168 -22.55 -42.03 -29.39
N ILE A 169 -23.64 -41.38 -28.92
CA ILE A 169 -24.53 -40.29 -29.39
C ILE A 169 -25.47 -39.89 -28.19
N MET A 170 -26.01 -38.65 -28.16
CA MET A 170 -27.12 -38.17 -27.29
C MET A 170 -26.87 -38.12 -25.75
N HIS A 171 -27.62 -37.33 -24.96
CA HIS A 171 -28.99 -36.81 -25.17
C HIS A 171 -29.22 -35.41 -24.59
#